data_AF-A0A952SQW7-F1
#
_entry.id   AF-A0A952SQW7-F1
#
_cell.length_a   1.000
_cell.length_b   1.000
_cell.length_c   1.000
_cell.angle_alpha   90.00
_cell.angle_beta   90.00
_cell.angle_gamma   90.00
#
_symmetry.space_group_name_H-M   'P 1'
#
loop_
_entity.id
_entity.type
_entity.pdbx_description
1 polymer ?
#
loop_
_entity_poly.entity_id
_entity_poly.type
_entity_poly.pdbx_seq_one_letter_code
_entity_poly.pdbx_strand_id
1 'polypeptide(L)' 'MSQFGMQMPGGRQNRGSSPDVYTALMFVAVVALGVACAIMWVAASKVGVDKSPFGLQDKGRITLQTR' A
#
# COMPACT_ATOMS: atom_id res chain seq x y z
N MET A 1 -44.24 -18.82 29.44
CA MET A 1 -43.70 -18.10 28.26
C MET A 1 -42.83 -16.95 28.75
N SER A 2 -41.64 -17.25 29.24
CA SER A 2 -40.67 -16.27 29.72
C SER A 2 -39.97 -15.64 28.52
N GLN A 3 -40.48 -14.50 28.07
CA GLN A 3 -39.89 -13.64 27.04
C GLN A 3 -38.68 -12.85 27.57
N PHE A 4 -37.86 -13.46 28.42
CA PHE A 4 -36.55 -12.93 28.80
C PHE A 4 -35.55 -13.38 27.73
N GLY A 5 -35.44 -12.60 26.66
CA GLY A 5 -34.46 -12.86 25.60
C GLY A 5 -34.72 -12.19 24.24
N MET A 6 -35.91 -11.64 23.98
CA MET A 6 -36.25 -11.12 22.65
C MET A 6 -35.96 -9.65 22.39
N GLN A 7 -35.47 -8.88 23.36
CA GLN A 7 -35.13 -7.48 23.13
C GLN A 7 -33.94 -7.09 24.02
N MET A 8 -32.73 -7.16 23.47
CA MET A 8 -31.70 -6.18 23.82
C MET A 8 -31.57 -5.23 22.63
N PRO A 9 -32.48 -4.25 22.46
CA PRO A 9 -32.40 -3.25 21.41
C PRO A 9 -31.24 -2.32 21.80
N GLY A 10 -30.06 -2.56 21.21
CA GLY A 10 -28.87 -1.76 21.47
C GLY A 10 -27.55 -2.45 21.11
N GLY A 11 -27.50 -3.79 21.11
CA GLY A 11 -26.26 -4.54 20.84
C GLY A 11 -25.69 -4.37 19.41
N ARG A 12 -26.50 -3.87 18.48
CA ARG A 12 -26.15 -3.71 17.06
C ARG A 12 -26.01 -2.25 16.61
N GLN A 13 -26.43 -1.30 17.46
CA GLN A 13 -26.37 0.13 17.15
C GLN A 13 -24.96 0.74 17.39
N ASN A 14 -24.18 0.15 18.31
CA ASN A 14 -22.82 0.62 18.64
C ASN A 14 -21.71 -0.03 17.77
N ARG A 15 -22.06 -0.87 16.79
CA ARG A 15 -21.11 -1.43 15.81
C ARG A 15 -21.15 -0.64 14.49
N GLY A 16 -21.05 0.68 14.60
CA GLY A 16 -20.88 1.54 13.42
C GLY A 16 -19.64 1.10 12.63
N SER A 17 -19.68 1.28 11.30
CA SER A 17 -18.52 1.10 10.42
C SER A 17 -17.49 2.19 10.71
N SER A 18 -16.81 2.05 11.84
CA SER A 18 -15.75 2.95 12.29
C SER A 18 -14.41 2.35 11.86
N PRO A 19 -13.46 3.17 11.39
CA PRO A 19 -12.10 2.71 11.17
C PRO A 19 -11.57 2.03 12.44
N ASP A 20 -11.12 0.79 12.30
CA ASP A 20 -10.55 0.01 13.38
C ASP A 20 -9.02 -0.08 13.22
N VAL A 21 -8.39 -0.82 14.14
CA VAL A 21 -6.93 -1.02 14.12
C VAL A 21 -6.48 -1.67 12.80
N TYR A 22 -7.27 -2.57 12.22
CA TYR A 22 -6.93 -3.21 10.95
C TYR A 22 -6.97 -2.21 9.79
N THR A 23 -7.92 -1.28 9.80
CA THR A 23 -7.99 -0.17 8.83
C THR A 23 -6.76 0.73 8.93
N ALA A 24 -6.31 1.04 10.15
CA ALA A 24 -5.10 1.82 10.38
C ALA A 24 -3.84 1.08 9.91
N LEU A 25 -3.71 -0.22 10.22
CA LEU A 25 -2.60 -1.05 9.75
C LEU A 25 -2.58 -1.17 8.23
N MET A 26 -3.74 -1.31 7.59
CA MET A 26 -3.88 -1.31 6.13
C MET A 26 -3.35 -0.01 5.54
N PHE A 27 -3.74 1.14 6.10
CA PHE A 27 -3.27 2.44 5.63
C PHE A 27 -1.74 2.56 5.72
N VAL A 28 -1.15 2.18 6.86
CA VAL A 28 0.31 2.20 7.05
C VAL A 28 1.01 1.29 6.03
N ALA A 29 0.48 0.09 5.79
CA ALA A 29 1.04 -0.84 4.81
C ALA A 29 1.02 -0.26 3.39
N VAL A 30 -0.09 0.38 2.98
CA VAL A 30 -0.21 1.03 1.67
C VAL A 30 0.77 2.19 1.52
N VAL A 31 0.91 3.03 2.56
CA VAL A 31 1.87 4.13 2.57
C VAL A 31 3.31 3.60 2.45
N ALA A 32 3.67 2.59 3.23
CA ALA A 32 5.01 1.99 3.17
C ALA A 32 5.30 1.38 1.78
N LEU A 33 4.32 0.70 1.18
CA LEU A 33 4.43 0.17 -0.18
C LEU A 33 4.66 1.30 -1.20
N GLY A 34 3.88 2.39 -1.11
CA GLY A 34 4.04 3.55 -1.99
C GLY A 34 5.43 4.18 -1.89
N VAL A 35 5.97 4.33 -0.67
CA VAL A 35 7.33 4.82 -0.44
C VAL A 35 8.38 3.88 -1.05
N ALA A 36 8.22 2.56 -0.87
CA ALA A 36 9.13 1.58 -1.47
C ALA A 36 9.15 1.68 -3.00
N CYS A 37 7.98 1.80 -3.64
CA CYS A 37 7.89 2.00 -5.09
C CYS A 37 8.60 3.29 -5.54
N ALA A 38 8.43 4.40 -4.81
CA ALA A 38 9.09 5.67 -5.13
C ALA A 38 10.63 5.58 -5.02
N ILE A 39 11.15 4.93 -3.97
CA ILE A 39 12.59 4.70 -3.83
C ILE A 39 13.12 3.86 -4.98
N MET A 40 12.42 2.78 -5.34
CA MET A 40 12.79 1.93 -6.46
C MET A 40 12.78 2.71 -7.78
N TRP A 41 11.80 3.59 -8.00
CA TRP A 41 11.73 4.44 -9.18
C TRP A 41 12.96 5.33 -9.32
N VAL A 42 13.41 5.97 -8.23
CA VAL A 42 14.61 6.82 -8.23
C VAL A 42 15.86 5.99 -8.54
N ALA A 43 15.97 4.80 -7.96
CA ALA A 43 17.10 3.90 -8.24
C ALA A 43 17.10 3.42 -9.69
N ALA A 44 15.95 2.96 -10.18
CA ALA A 44 15.75 2.47 -11.55
C ALA A 44 16.02 3.56 -12.58
N SER A 45 15.59 4.81 -12.33
CA SER A 45 15.84 5.94 -13.24
C SER A 45 17.33 6.29 -13.40
N LYS A 46 18.21 5.84 -12.50
CA LYS A 46 19.66 6.04 -12.63
C LYS A 46 20.33 4.99 -13.52
N VAL A 47 19.80 3.78 -13.53
CA VAL A 47 20.40 2.64 -14.24
C VAL A 47 19.65 2.28 -15.52
N GLY A 48 18.42 2.76 -15.67
CA GLY A 48 17.59 2.54 -16.83
C GLY A 48 18.02 3.38 -18.03
N VAL A 49 17.76 2.84 -19.23
CA VAL A 49 18.07 3.51 -20.49
C VAL A 49 17.26 4.80 -20.57
N ASP A 50 17.91 5.91 -20.97
CA ASP A 50 17.29 7.24 -21.09
C ASP A 50 16.58 7.75 -19.83
N LYS A 51 17.04 7.32 -18.65
CA LYS A 51 16.42 7.59 -17.34
C LYS A 51 15.02 6.99 -17.19
N SER A 52 14.61 6.10 -18.10
CA SER A 52 13.38 5.34 -17.97
C SER A 52 13.57 4.23 -16.95
N PRO A 53 12.82 4.20 -15.84
CA PRO A 53 12.92 3.14 -14.84
C PRO A 53 12.45 1.77 -15.35
N PHE A 54 11.75 1.75 -16.49
CA PHE A 54 11.32 0.52 -17.16
C PHE A 54 12.25 0.13 -18.33
N GLY A 55 13.20 0.98 -18.69
CA GLY A 55 14.16 0.72 -19.76
C GLY A 55 15.21 -0.30 -19.32
N LEU A 56 15.26 -1.44 -20.00
CA LEU A 56 16.26 -2.48 -19.75
C LEU A 56 17.53 -2.23 -20.57
N GLN A 57 18.68 -2.51 -19.97
CA GLN A 57 19.98 -2.43 -20.63
C GLN A 57 20.21 -3.67 -21.52
N ASP A 58 20.77 -3.47 -22.71
CA ASP A 58 21.15 -4.58 -23.59
C ASP A 58 22.35 -5.36 -23.03
N LYS A 59 22.31 -6.68 -23.21
CA LYS A 59 23.39 -7.56 -22.75
C LYS A 59 24.71 -7.20 -23.44
N GLY A 60 25.70 -6.78 -22.67
CA GLY A 60 27.03 -6.38 -23.17
C GLY A 60 27.13 -4.92 -23.61
N ARG A 61 26.06 -4.14 -23.52
CA ARG A 61 26.03 -2.70 -23.83
C ARG A 61 25.30 -1.93 -22.73
N ILE A 62 25.98 -1.75 -21.60
CA ILE A 62 25.45 -0.98 -20.47
C ILE A 62 25.82 0.49 -20.68
N THR A 63 24.82 1.34 -20.85
CA THR A 63 24.98 2.79 -20.91
C THR A 63 24.40 3.44 -19.66
N LEU A 64 25.27 3.84 -18.74
CA LEU A 64 24.89 4.60 -17.57
C LEU A 64 25.01 6.10 -17.89
N GLN A 65 23.93 6.84 -17.68
CA GLN A 65 24.01 8.30 -17.72
C GLN A 65 24.54 8.78 -16.37
N THR A 66 25.87 8.70 -16.21
CA THR A 66 26.58 9.39 -15.13
C THR A 66 26.39 10.89 -15.35
N ARG A 67 25.90 11.55 -14.31
CA ARG A 67 25.48 12.96 -14.23
C ARG A 67 26.15 13.91 -15.21
#